data_AF-A0A3A8QYF9-F1
#
_entry.id   AF-A0A3A8QYF9-F1
#
_cell.length_a   1.000
_cell.length_b   1.000
_cell.length_c   1.000
_cell.angle_alpha   90.00
_cell.angle_beta   90.00
_cell.angle_gamma   90.00
#
_symmetry.space_group_name_H-M   'P 1'
#
loop_
_entity.id
_entity.type
_entity.pdbx_description
1 polymer ?
#
loop_
_entity_poly.entity_id
_entity_poly.type
_entity_poly.pdbx_seq_one_letter_code
_entity_poly.pdbx_strand_id
1 'polypeptide(L)' 'MATRDELLAQALRLSPDDRARLAHELLDSLDGDVEAPDAEAAWGEEISRRAQEVLDGTVELVEWDEVRKQMNEELERMRR' A
#
# COMPACT_ATOMS: atom_id res chain seq x y z
N MET A 1 30.94 -0.99 -9.63
CA MET A 1 29.67 -1.15 -8.89
C MET A 1 29.41 -2.63 -8.75
N ALA A 2 28.90 -3.07 -7.59
CA ALA A 2 28.44 -4.45 -7.43
C ALA A 2 27.24 -4.71 -8.37
N THR A 3 27.17 -5.90 -8.94
CA THR A 3 26.04 -6.36 -9.76
C THR A 3 24.82 -6.65 -8.88
N ARG A 4 23.62 -6.68 -9.48
CA ARG A 4 22.38 -7.08 -8.79
C ARG A 4 22.54 -8.40 -8.04
N ASP A 5 23.17 -9.38 -8.67
CA ASP A 5 23.31 -10.73 -8.11
C ASP A 5 24.29 -10.74 -6.93
N GLU A 6 25.37 -9.96 -7.01
CA GLU A 6 26.30 -9.77 -5.89
C GLU A 6 25.64 -9.06 -4.70
N LEU A 7 24.77 -8.08 -4.95
CA LEU A 7 24.01 -7.38 -3.89
C LEU A 7 22.95 -8.29 -3.27
N LEU A 8 22.23 -9.07 -4.09
CA LEU A 8 21.25 -10.03 -3.61
C LEU A 8 21.91 -11.11 -2.74
N ALA A 9 23.04 -11.66 -3.19
CA ALA A 9 23.79 -12.64 -2.42
C ALA A 9 24.29 -12.10 -1.07
N GLN A 10 24.63 -10.81 -1.00
CA GLN A 10 25.00 -10.14 0.26
C GLN A 10 23.79 -9.91 1.16
N ALA A 11 22.68 -9.41 0.62
CA ALA A 11 21.45 -9.18 1.37
C ALA A 11 20.90 -10.49 1.98
N LEU A 12 20.97 -11.60 1.26
CA LEU A 12 20.51 -12.90 1.75
C LEU A 12 21.33 -13.46 2.92
N ARG A 13 22.55 -12.93 3.19
CA ARG A 13 23.36 -13.30 4.37
C ARG A 13 22.96 -12.58 5.65
N LEU A 14 22.16 -11.52 5.53
CA LEU A 14 21.67 -10.77 6.69
C LEU A 14 20.66 -11.57 7.51
N SER A 15 20.44 -11.16 8.75
CA SER A 15 19.38 -11.70 9.59
C SER A 15 18.00 -11.44 8.95
N PRO A 16 16.94 -12.22 9.27
CA PRO A 16 15.60 -11.95 8.75
C PRO A 16 15.12 -10.51 8.96
N ASP A 17 15.40 -9.94 10.15
CA ASP A 17 14.99 -8.59 10.51
C ASP A 17 15.73 -7.53 9.67
N ASP A 18 17.05 -7.70 9.49
CA ASP A 18 17.86 -6.78 8.68
C ASP A 18 17.49 -6.87 7.19
N ARG A 19 17.12 -8.06 6.70
CA ARG A 19 16.58 -8.21 5.34
C ARG A 19 15.26 -7.48 5.17
N ALA A 20 14.36 -7.57 6.15
CA ALA A 20 13.08 -6.87 6.11
C ALA A 20 13.28 -5.34 6.09
N ARG A 21 14.20 -4.83 6.91
CA ARG A 21 14.57 -3.41 6.93
C ARG A 21 15.16 -2.96 5.59
N LEU A 22 16.13 -3.70 5.06
CA LEU A 22 16.74 -3.39 3.77
C LEU A 22 15.70 -3.42 2.62
N ALA A 23 14.78 -4.39 2.63
CA ALA A 23 13.73 -4.46 1.63
C ALA A 23 12.79 -3.24 1.71
N HIS A 24 12.43 -2.80 2.92
CA HIS A 24 11.62 -1.61 3.13
C HIS A 24 12.31 -0.35 2.62
N GLU A 25 13.57 -0.12 3.01
CA GLU A 25 14.34 1.04 2.54
C GLU A 25 14.50 1.06 1.00
N LEU A 26 14.69 -0.11 0.38
CA LEU A 26 14.75 -0.22 -1.07
C LEU A 26 13.40 0.11 -1.72
N LEU A 27 12.28 -0.35 -1.15
CA LEU A 27 10.94 0.00 -1.64
C LEU A 27 10.67 1.49 -1.51
N ASP A 28 10.95 2.07 -0.34
CA ASP A 28 10.80 3.51 -0.10
C ASP A 28 11.65 4.35 -1.07
N SER A 29 12.81 3.85 -1.47
CA SER A 29 13.66 4.53 -2.47
C SER A 29 13.04 4.57 -3.88
N LEU A 30 12.08 3.69 -4.17
CA LEU A 30 11.34 3.69 -5.43
C LEU A 30 10.20 4.71 -5.45
N ASP A 31 9.73 5.14 -4.28
CA ASP A 31 8.62 6.09 -4.13
C ASP A 31 9.05 7.56 -4.40
N GLY A 32 10.25 7.79 -4.95
CA GLY A 32 10.77 9.13 -5.22
C GLY A 32 9.97 9.94 -6.25
N ASP A 33 9.74 11.23 -5.93
CA ASP A 33 9.38 12.41 -6.75
C ASP A 33 8.33 12.29 -7.88
N VAL A 34 7.68 11.15 -8.07
CA VAL A 34 6.59 10.97 -9.04
C VAL A 34 5.28 10.77 -8.29
N GLU A 35 4.95 11.70 -7.40
CA GLU A 35 3.53 12.00 -7.23
C GLU A 35 3.05 12.52 -8.59
N ALA A 36 2.02 11.89 -9.17
CA ALA A 36 1.41 12.45 -10.37
C ALA A 36 1.09 13.93 -10.06
N PRO A 37 1.46 14.90 -10.91
CA PRO A 37 1.34 16.32 -10.58
C PRO A 37 -0.07 16.76 -10.15
N ASP A 38 -1.08 15.95 -10.50
CA ASP A 38 -2.49 16.11 -10.21
C ASP A 38 -3.05 15.09 -9.21
N ALA A 39 -2.23 14.23 -8.61
CA ALA A 39 -2.67 13.20 -7.67
C ALA A 39 -3.49 13.80 -6.52
N GLU A 40 -2.94 14.81 -5.83
CA GLU A 40 -3.62 15.46 -4.72
C GLU A 40 -4.96 16.10 -5.14
N ALA A 41 -4.98 16.74 -6.32
CA ALA A 41 -6.20 17.34 -6.86
C ALA A 41 -7.26 16.27 -7.19
N ALA A 42 -6.87 15.19 -7.87
CA ALA A 42 -7.73 14.08 -8.21
C ALA A 42 -8.27 13.36 -6.96
N TRP A 43 -7.44 13.21 -5.92
CA TRP A 43 -7.87 12.68 -4.62
C TRP A 43 -8.88 13.60 -3.94
N GLY A 44 -8.67 14.92 -3.98
CA GLY A 44 -9.63 15.89 -3.44
C GLY A 44 -10.99 15.86 -4.15
N GLU A 45 -10.98 15.76 -5.48
CA GLU A 45 -12.20 15.60 -6.28
C GLU A 45 -12.94 14.31 -5.92
N GLU A 46 -12.21 13.19 -5.81
CA GLU A 46 -12.79 11.89 -5.49
C GLU A 46 -13.40 11.83 -4.08
N ILE A 47 -12.71 12.37 -3.07
CA ILE A 47 -13.24 12.45 -1.70
C ILE A 47 -14.52 13.28 -1.67
N SER A 48 -14.53 14.43 -2.35
CA SER A 48 -15.71 15.30 -2.42
C SER A 48 -16.88 14.60 -3.10
N ARG A 49 -16.63 13.92 -4.23
CA ARG A 49 -17.63 13.13 -4.94
C ARG A 49 -18.23 12.04 -4.04
N ARG A 50 -17.40 11.23 -3.39
CA ARG A 50 -17.87 10.15 -2.50
C ARG A 50 -18.65 10.68 -1.30
N ALA A 51 -18.18 11.76 -0.68
CA ALA A 51 -18.91 12.38 0.42
C ALA A 51 -20.32 12.81 -0.01
N GLN A 52 -20.44 13.41 -1.20
CA GLN A 52 -21.73 13.82 -1.75
C GLN A 52 -22.63 12.62 -2.07
N GLU A 53 -22.09 11.53 -2.63
CA GLU A 53 -22.86 10.30 -2.88
C GLU A 53 -23.46 9.71 -1.61
N VAL A 54 -22.72 9.76 -0.49
CA VAL A 54 -23.23 9.35 0.82
C VAL A 54 -24.33 10.29 1.31
N LEU A 55 -24.12 11.61 1.22
CA LEU A 55 -25.10 12.61 1.66
C LEU A 55 -26.40 12.55 0.85
N ASP A 56 -26.30 12.32 -0.45
CA ASP A 56 -27.45 12.20 -1.36
C ASP A 56 -28.10 10.82 -1.33
N GLY A 57 -27.49 9.84 -0.66
CA GLY A 57 -27.96 8.47 -0.59
C GLY A 57 -27.94 7.74 -1.94
N THR A 58 -27.02 8.12 -2.83
CA THR A 58 -26.90 7.56 -4.19
C THR A 58 -25.95 6.37 -4.27
N VAL A 59 -25.28 6.05 -3.16
CA VAL A 59 -24.37 4.90 -3.03
C VAL A 59 -24.90 3.89 -2.02
N GLU A 60 -24.72 2.61 -2.30
CA GLU A 60 -24.96 1.54 -1.34
C GLU A 60 -23.79 1.47 -0.34
N LEU A 61 -24.12 1.65 0.94
CA LEU A 61 -23.14 1.56 2.03
C LEU A 61 -23.02 0.11 2.50
N VAL A 62 -21.82 -0.24 2.97
CA VAL A 62 -21.56 -1.51 3.62
C VAL A 62 -21.28 -1.24 5.10
N GLU A 63 -21.84 -2.08 5.97
CA GLU A 63 -21.61 -2.00 7.40
C GLU A 63 -20.13 -2.20 7.74
N TRP A 64 -19.62 -1.40 8.67
CA TRP A 64 -18.20 -1.44 9.04
C TRP A 64 -17.75 -2.83 9.53
N ASP A 65 -18.61 -3.52 10.28
CA ASP A 65 -18.29 -4.86 10.78
C ASP A 65 -18.12 -5.89 9.66
N GLU A 66 -18.84 -5.73 8.55
CA GLU A 66 -18.69 -6.59 7.38
C GLU A 66 -17.35 -6.33 6.68
N VAL A 67 -17.01 -5.06 6.42
CA VAL A 67 -15.72 -4.68 5.81
C VAL A 67 -14.55 -5.17 6.66
N ARG A 68 -14.60 -4.92 7.98
CA ARG A 68 -13.56 -5.37 8.92
C ARG A 68 -13.39 -6.89 8.92
N LYS A 69 -14.48 -7.64 8.85
CA LYS A 69 -14.44 -9.10 8.75
C LYS A 69 -13.72 -9.54 7.47
N GLN A 70 -14.10 -8.99 6.32
CA GLN A 70 -13.49 -9.32 5.02
C GLN A 70 -11.98 -9.00 5.01
N MET A 71 -11.57 -7.85 5.55
CA MET A 71 -10.15 -7.48 5.67
C MET A 71 -9.35 -8.50 6.48
N ASN A 72 -9.89 -8.95 7.62
CA ASN A 72 -9.22 -9.95 8.45
C ASN A 72 -9.10 -11.31 7.74
N GLU A 73 -10.17 -11.75 7.08
CA GLU A 73 -10.16 -13.00 6.30
C GLU A 73 -9.14 -12.96 5.14
N GLU A 74 -8.95 -11.80 4.53
CA GLU A 74 -7.93 -11.58 3.51
C GLU A 74 -6.52 -11.62 4.07
N LEU A 75 -6.26 -10.95 5.20
CA LEU A 75 -4.97 -11.02 5.89
C LEU A 75 -4.63 -12.45 6.33
N GLU A 76 -5.61 -13.22 6.80
CA GLU A 76 -5.42 -14.63 7.14
C GLU A 76 -5.13 -15.50 5.92
N ARG A 77 -5.69 -15.19 4.75
CA ARG A 77 -5.36 -15.87 3.49
C ARG A 77 -3.92 -15.57 3.06
N MET A 78 -3.47 -14.33 3.17
CA MET A 78 -2.09 -13.94 2.80
C MET A 78 -1.02 -14.55 3.71
N ARG A 79 -1.38 -14.94 4.94
CA ARG A 79 -0.48 -15.54 5.92
C ARG A 79 -0.38 -17.07 5.85
N ARG A 80 -1.22 -17.72 5.03
CA ARG A 80 -1.21 -19.17 4.80
C ARG A 80 -0.36 -19.53 3.59
#